data_AF-A0A7X8JMT9-F1
#
_entry.id   AF-A0A7X8JMT9-F1
#
_cell.length_a   1.000
_cell.length_b   1.000
_cell.length_c   1.000
_cell.angle_alpha   90.00
_cell.angle_beta   90.00
_cell.angle_gamma   90.00
#
_symmetry.space_group_name_H-M   'P 1'
#
loop_
_entity.id
_entity.type
_entity.pdbx_description
1 polymer ?
#
loop_
_entity_poly.entity_id
_entity_poly.type
_entity_poly.pdbx_seq_one_letter_code
_entity_poly.pdbx_strand_id
1 'polypeptide(L)'
;MKQKFNHFLWGFIPGFLFPVLLFLVTWGSIYKGEFTFWDSVVRMYGTHLMQQYILFCMLPNLLYIFFAYKTDRWKTASGVIVALVPYLSLLFMNI
;
A
#
# COMPACT_ATOMS: atom_id res chain seq x y z
N MET A 1 -17.94 -23.37 5.51
CA MET A 1 -16.99 -22.94 4.44
C MET A 1 -15.77 -22.26 5.06
N LYS A 2 -14.98 -23.03 5.81
CA LYS A 2 -13.99 -22.53 6.78
C LYS A 2 -12.58 -22.50 6.16
N GLN A 3 -11.87 -21.40 6.35
CA GLN A 3 -10.40 -21.24 6.27
C GLN A 3 -9.64 -21.23 4.93
N LYS A 4 -10.21 -21.55 3.76
CA LYS A 4 -9.43 -21.65 2.50
C LYS A 4 -8.72 -20.35 2.06
N PHE A 5 -9.16 -19.19 2.56
CA PHE A 5 -8.58 -17.87 2.25
C PHE A 5 -7.90 -17.18 3.45
N ASN A 6 -7.78 -17.85 4.60
CA ASN A 6 -7.12 -17.29 5.78
C ASN A 6 -5.64 -17.65 5.80
N HIS A 7 -4.89 -17.27 4.76
CA HIS A 7 -3.42 -17.37 4.80
C HIS A 7 -2.79 -15.99 4.84
N PHE A 8 -1.64 -15.93 5.50
CA PHE A 8 -0.80 -14.74 5.59
C PHE A 8 -0.47 -14.16 4.21
N LEU A 9 -0.09 -15.01 3.26
CA LEU A 9 0.28 -14.58 1.90
C LEU A 9 -0.88 -13.93 1.14
N TRP A 10 -2.12 -14.37 1.39
CA TRP A 10 -3.30 -13.72 0.83
C TRP A 10 -3.49 -12.30 1.37
N GLY A 11 -2.98 -11.99 2.56
CA GLY A 11 -2.95 -10.63 3.09
C GLY A 11 -1.74 -9.84 2.60
N PHE A 12 -0.58 -10.45 2.70
CA PHE A 12 0.72 -9.80 2.48
C PHE A 12 0.92 -9.38 1.03
N ILE A 13 0.67 -10.27 0.06
CA ILE A 13 0.89 -9.98 -1.37
C ILE A 13 0.04 -8.81 -1.85
N PRO A 14 -1.31 -8.83 -1.71
CA PRO A 14 -2.13 -7.70 -2.12
C PRO A 14 -1.89 -6.46 -1.23
N GLY A 15 -1.63 -6.63 0.07
CA GLY A 15 -1.30 -5.51 0.96
C GLY A 15 -0.04 -4.76 0.51
N PHE A 16 0.94 -5.47 -0.05
CA PHE A 16 2.15 -4.87 -0.61
C PHE A 16 1.91 -4.31 -2.02
N LEU A 17 1.14 -5.00 -2.85
CA LEU A 17 0.89 -4.57 -4.22
C LEU A 17 -0.07 -3.38 -4.32
N PHE A 18 -1.08 -3.25 -3.45
CA PHE A 18 -2.09 -2.21 -3.56
C PHE A 18 -1.51 -0.79 -3.55
N PRO A 19 -0.59 -0.41 -2.65
CA PRO A 19 -0.01 0.92 -2.69
C PRO A 19 0.73 1.21 -4.01
N VAL A 20 1.47 0.24 -4.53
CA VAL A 20 2.25 0.37 -5.77
C VAL A 20 1.33 0.48 -6.99
N LEU A 21 0.31 -0.39 -7.08
CA LEU A 21 -0.67 -0.36 -8.15
C LEU A 21 -1.45 0.95 -8.17
N LEU A 22 -1.87 1.42 -6.99
CA LEU A 22 -2.63 2.67 -6.90
C LEU A 22 -1.76 3.87 -7.27
N PHE A 23 -0.49 3.87 -6.87
CA PHE A 23 0.48 4.87 -7.30
C PHE A 23 0.71 4.83 -8.82
N LEU A 24 0.86 3.66 -9.43
CA LEU A 24 0.99 3.52 -10.89
C LEU A 24 -0.23 4.04 -11.65
N VAL A 25 -1.44 3.68 -11.20
CA VAL A 25 -2.70 4.09 -11.84
C VAL A 25 -2.90 5.60 -11.72
N THR A 26 -2.67 6.17 -10.54
CA THR A 26 -2.83 7.61 -10.31
C THR A 26 -1.77 8.41 -11.05
N TRP A 27 -0.52 7.96 -11.04
CA TRP A 27 0.55 8.55 -11.84
C TRP A 27 0.19 8.53 -13.33
N GLY A 28 -0.15 7.37 -13.91
CA GLY A 28 -0.48 7.27 -15.34
C GLY A 28 -1.74 8.04 -15.77
N SER A 29 -2.67 8.29 -14.85
CA SER A 29 -3.91 9.02 -15.13
C SER A 29 -3.77 10.54 -14.97
N ILE A 30 -3.03 10.98 -13.95
CA ILE A 30 -2.96 12.40 -13.55
C ILE A 30 -1.70 13.06 -14.11
N TYR A 31 -0.59 12.32 -14.21
CA TYR A 31 0.69 12.86 -14.63
C TYR A 31 0.80 12.87 -16.16
N LYS A 32 0.73 14.07 -16.75
CA LYS A 32 0.95 14.31 -18.19
C LYS A 32 2.34 14.90 -18.49
N GLY A 33 3.27 14.83 -17.52
CA GLY A 33 4.60 15.39 -17.68
C GLY A 33 5.57 14.43 -18.36
N GLU A 34 6.82 14.87 -18.51
CA GLU A 34 7.87 14.13 -19.23
C GLU A 34 8.68 13.17 -18.35
N PHE A 35 8.52 13.23 -17.02
CA PHE A 35 9.30 12.37 -16.14
C PHE A 35 8.83 10.92 -16.23
N THR A 36 9.75 9.97 -16.07
CA THR A 36 9.36 8.57 -15.91
C THR A 36 8.81 8.32 -14.51
N PHE A 37 8.16 7.16 -14.32
CA PHE A 37 7.68 6.73 -13.00
C PHE A 37 8.78 6.76 -11.95
N TRP A 38 9.96 6.22 -12.27
CA TRP A 38 11.09 6.16 -11.36
C TRP A 38 11.65 7.54 -11.02
N ASP A 39 11.75 8.43 -12.01
CA ASP A 39 12.15 9.83 -11.78
C ASP A 39 11.19 10.54 -10.83
N SER A 40 9.89 10.25 -10.96
CA SER A 40 8.86 10.81 -10.08
C SER A 40 9.01 10.28 -8.65
N VAL A 41 9.25 8.98 -8.47
CA VAL A 41 9.50 8.38 -7.15
C VAL A 41 10.74 8.99 -6.49
N VAL A 42 11.84 9.12 -7.22
CA VAL A 42 13.10 9.68 -6.70
C VAL A 42 12.93 11.15 -6.30
N ARG A 43 12.21 11.94 -7.10
CA ARG A 43 11.95 13.36 -6.78
C ARG A 43 10.97 13.56 -5.63
N MET A 44 10.02 12.65 -5.47
CA MET A 44 9.09 12.66 -4.35
C MET A 44 9.74 12.13 -3.07
N TYR A 45 10.82 11.34 -3.19
CA TYR A 45 11.50 10.77 -2.04
C TYR A 45 11.94 11.84 -1.04
N GLY A 46 11.58 11.66 0.24
CA GLY A 46 11.92 12.64 1.29
C GLY A 46 11.15 13.96 1.17
N THR A 47 10.01 14.00 0.47
CA THR A 47 9.13 15.18 0.46
C THR A 47 7.86 14.94 1.28
N HIS A 48 7.24 16.01 1.77
CA HIS A 48 5.93 15.90 2.42
C HIS A 48 4.85 15.36 1.46
N LEU A 49 4.98 15.63 0.17
CA LEU A 49 4.08 15.12 -0.86
C LEU A 49 4.10 13.59 -0.93
N MET A 50 5.27 12.96 -0.83
CA MET A 50 5.39 11.50 -0.77
C MET A 50 4.64 10.92 0.44
N GLN A 51 4.74 11.55 1.61
CA GLN A 51 4.05 11.06 2.80
C GLN A 51 2.52 11.06 2.61
N GLN A 52 1.98 12.17 2.10
CA GLN A 52 0.56 12.30 1.78
C GLN A 52 0.12 11.25 0.75
N TYR A 53 0.94 11.01 -0.27
CA TYR A 53 0.65 10.05 -1.32
C TYR A 53 0.69 8.60 -0.83
N ILE A 54 1.70 8.24 -0.02
CA ILE A 54 1.81 6.93 0.61
C ILE A 54 0.57 6.66 1.47
N LEU A 55 0.15 7.62 2.30
CA LEU A 55 -1.07 7.50 3.12
C LEU A 55 -2.33 7.30 2.25
N PHE A 56 -2.45 8.04 1.15
CA PHE A 56 -3.55 7.86 0.20
C PHE A 56 -3.55 6.45 -0.41
N CYS A 57 -2.40 5.97 -0.85
CA CYS A 57 -2.21 4.63 -1.41
C CYS A 57 -2.41 3.49 -0.39
N MET A 58 -2.36 3.77 0.92
CA MET A 58 -2.66 2.80 1.99
C MET A 58 -4.16 2.65 2.28
N LEU A 59 -5.03 3.54 1.79
CA LEU A 59 -6.49 3.45 2.05
C LEU A 59 -7.11 2.09 1.64
N PRO A 60 -6.78 1.48 0.48
CA PRO A 60 -7.26 0.15 0.14
C PRO A 60 -6.81 -0.93 1.12
N ASN A 61 -5.62 -0.79 1.70
CA ASN A 61 -5.12 -1.74 2.71
C ASN A 61 -5.96 -1.67 3.99
N LEU A 62 -6.40 -0.47 4.40
CA LEU A 62 -7.32 -0.32 5.53
C LEU A 62 -8.67 -0.98 5.26
N LEU A 63 -9.23 -0.78 4.06
CA LEU A 63 -10.46 -1.46 3.63
C LEU A 63 -10.28 -2.98 3.65
N TYR A 64 -9.11 -3.47 3.20
CA TYR A 64 -8.83 -4.89 3.15
C TYR A 64 -8.63 -5.51 4.55
N ILE A 65 -7.96 -4.81 5.46
CA ILE A 65 -7.86 -5.18 6.88
C ILE A 65 -9.26 -5.24 7.50
N PHE A 66 -10.09 -4.22 7.26
CA PHE A 66 -11.46 -4.20 7.80
C PHE A 66 -12.30 -5.38 7.29
N PHE A 67 -12.20 -5.71 6.00
CA PHE A 67 -12.87 -6.89 5.43
C PHE A 67 -12.34 -8.20 6.04
N ALA A 68 -11.03 -8.33 6.18
CA ALA A 68 -10.41 -9.51 6.79
C ALA A 68 -10.82 -9.66 8.27
N TYR A 69 -10.91 -8.55 9.01
CA TYR A 69 -11.40 -8.50 10.38
C TYR A 69 -12.85 -8.96 10.48
N LYS A 70 -13.75 -8.38 9.67
CA LYS A 70 -15.18 -8.73 9.66
C LYS A 70 -15.47 -10.19 9.31
N THR A 71 -14.54 -10.85 8.61
CA THR A 71 -14.67 -12.24 8.17
C THR A 71 -13.85 -13.23 9.00
N ASP A 72 -13.35 -12.82 10.17
CA ASP A 72 -12.51 -13.61 11.08
C ASP A 72 -11.25 -14.19 10.42
N ARG A 73 -10.72 -13.50 9.40
CA ARG A 73 -9.50 -13.89 8.65
C ARG A 73 -8.25 -13.24 9.24
N TRP A 74 -7.96 -13.58 10.50
CA TRP A 74 -6.87 -12.97 11.26
C TRP A 74 -5.47 -13.10 10.63
N LYS A 75 -5.17 -14.21 9.94
CA LYS A 75 -3.87 -14.39 9.26
C LYS A 75 -3.76 -13.50 8.03
N THR A 76 -4.86 -13.29 7.31
CA THR A 76 -4.90 -12.32 6.20
C THR A 76 -4.71 -10.91 6.74
N ALA A 77 -5.42 -10.52 7.79
CA ALA A 77 -5.28 -9.20 8.40
C ALA A 77 -3.83 -8.92 8.86
N SER A 78 -3.20 -9.89 9.53
CA SER A 78 -1.79 -9.75 9.94
C SER A 78 -0.84 -9.65 8.73
N GLY A 79 -1.10 -10.39 7.66
CA GLY A 79 -0.38 -10.26 6.39
C GLY A 79 -0.39 -8.85 5.83
N VAL A 80 -1.57 -8.21 5.79
CA VAL A 80 -1.69 -6.83 5.29
C VAL A 80 -0.95 -5.84 6.18
N ILE A 81 -1.05 -6.01 7.51
CA ILE A 81 -0.34 -5.15 8.47
C ILE A 81 1.17 -5.27 8.29
N VAL A 82 1.71 -6.48 8.16
CA VAL A 82 3.15 -6.68 7.93
C VAL A 82 3.58 -6.10 6.58
N ALA A 83 2.75 -6.22 5.55
CA ALA A 83 3.02 -5.61 4.25
C ALA A 83 3.02 -4.06 4.28
N LEU A 84 2.31 -3.45 5.23
CA LEU A 84 2.32 -2.00 5.43
C LEU A 84 3.60 -1.48 6.08
N VAL A 85 4.31 -2.31 6.85
CA VAL A 85 5.49 -1.89 7.62
C VAL A 85 6.54 -1.16 6.77
N PRO A 86 6.98 -1.67 5.60
CA PRO A 86 7.95 -0.96 4.76
C PRO A 86 7.46 0.44 4.33
N TYR A 87 6.19 0.57 3.99
CA TYR A 87 5.61 1.85 3.58
C TYR A 87 5.47 2.81 4.77
N LEU A 88 5.15 2.30 5.95
CA LEU A 88 5.12 3.10 7.18
C LEU A 88 6.53 3.57 7.54
N SER A 89 7.55 2.71 7.42
CA SER A 89 8.94 3.12 7.62
C SER A 89 9.34 4.28 6.70
N LEU A 90 8.93 4.23 5.43
CA LEU A 90 9.16 5.33 4.47
C LEU A 90 8.52 6.65 4.89
N LEU A 91 7.42 6.66 5.65
CA LEU A 91 6.83 7.91 6.17
C LEU A 91 7.75 8.63 7.14
N PHE A 92 8.51 7.88 7.94
CA PHE A 92 9.37 8.42 9.00
C PHE A 92 10.79 8.74 8.54
N MET A 93 11.17 8.40 7.30
CA MET A 93 12.52 8.67 6.77
C MET A 93 12.80 10.15 6.45
N ASN A 94 11.86 11.05 6.74
CA ASN A 94 11.97 12.49 6.47
C ASN A 94 12.00 13.35 7.75
N ILE A 95 12.46 12.77 8.86
CA ILE A 95 12.76 13.47 10.12
C ILE A 95 14.25 13.75 10.18
#